data_AF-A0A965T5A9-F1
#
_entry.id   AF-A0A965T5A9-F1
#
_cell.length_a   1.000
_cell.length_b   1.000
_cell.length_c   1.000
_cell.angle_alpha   90.00
_cell.angle_beta   90.00
_cell.angle_gamma   90.00
#
_symmetry.space_group_name_H-M   'P 1'
#
loop_
_entity.id
_entity.type
_entity.pdbx_description
1 polymer ?
#
loop_
_entity_poly.entity_id
_entity_poly.type
_entity_poly.pdbx_seq_one_letter_code
_entity_poly.pdbx_strand_id
1 'polypeptide(L)'
;PHKNSTELVNLILAANNEGPKFKLDTTYDKVTHVEGWYFRSDHLPYARLGIPAVMYTSLLHEDYHTPLDNAENINYPKLKKMADWMYRSGWKVANLAKRPTTDANFKLER
;
A
#
# COMPACT_ATOMS: atom_id res chain seq x y z
N PRO A 1 -0.29 1.41 -14.01
CA PRO A 1 -0.39 1.28 -12.54
C PRO A 1 0.99 1.47 -11.94
N HIS A 2 1.10 2.09 -10.77
CA HIS A 2 2.37 2.25 -10.07
C HIS A 2 2.81 0.95 -9.37
N LYS A 3 2.63 -0.16 -10.10
CA LYS A 3 3.00 -1.50 -9.70
C LYS A 3 4.42 -1.74 -10.15
N ASN A 4 5.35 -1.65 -9.22
CA ASN A 4 6.77 -1.89 -9.49
C ASN A 4 7.20 -3.34 -9.28
N SER A 5 6.39 -4.17 -8.62
CA SER A 5 6.64 -5.59 -8.42
C SER A 5 5.33 -6.36 -8.41
N THR A 6 5.12 -7.19 -9.44
CA THR A 6 3.94 -8.06 -9.53
C THR A 6 3.97 -9.14 -8.44
N GLU A 7 5.15 -9.65 -8.11
CA GLU A 7 5.34 -10.64 -7.05
C GLU A 7 4.94 -10.10 -5.68
N LEU A 8 5.43 -8.91 -5.31
CA LEU A 8 5.08 -8.27 -4.04
C LEU A 8 3.57 -8.04 -3.94
N VAL A 9 2.94 -7.50 -5.00
CA VAL A 9 1.50 -7.24 -5.01
C VAL A 9 0.69 -8.52 -4.83
N ASN A 10 1.07 -9.62 -5.52
CA ASN A 10 0.37 -10.89 -5.39
C ASN A 10 0.42 -11.43 -3.95
N LEU A 11 1.56 -11.31 -3.27
CA LEU A 11 1.71 -11.72 -1.87
C LEU A 11 0.81 -10.90 -0.94
N ILE A 12 0.73 -9.59 -1.17
CA ILE A 12 -0.10 -8.68 -0.38
C ILE A 12 -1.59 -8.97 -0.60
N LEU A 13 -2.00 -9.23 -1.84
CA LEU A 13 -3.38 -9.63 -2.16
C LEU A 13 -3.73 -10.99 -1.56
N ALA A 14 -2.80 -11.94 -1.57
CA ALA A 14 -2.97 -13.22 -0.87
C ALA A 14 -3.13 -13.02 0.65
N ALA A 15 -2.31 -12.16 1.27
CA ALA A 15 -2.44 -11.81 2.68
C ALA A 15 -3.80 -11.18 3.01
N ASN A 16 -4.34 -10.32 2.12
CA ASN A 16 -5.69 -9.79 2.26
C ASN A 16 -6.73 -10.92 2.20
N ASN A 17 -6.57 -11.84 1.25
CA ASN A 17 -7.48 -12.95 1.05
C ASN A 17 -7.46 -13.99 2.19
N GLU A 18 -6.47 -14.01 3.06
CA GLU A 18 -6.41 -14.95 4.19
C GLU A 18 -7.20 -14.51 5.42
N GLY A 19 -7.48 -13.21 5.58
CA GLY A 19 -8.12 -12.72 6.81
C GLY A 19 -8.79 -11.35 6.66
N PRO A 20 -8.03 -10.29 6.39
CA PRO A 20 -8.57 -8.93 6.33
C PRO A 20 -9.70 -8.80 5.30
N LYS A 21 -9.64 -9.42 4.12
CA LYS A 21 -10.74 -9.41 3.14
C LYS A 21 -11.27 -7.99 2.85
N PHE A 22 -10.39 -7.00 2.75
CA PHE A 22 -10.78 -5.66 2.30
C PHE A 22 -11.22 -5.71 0.84
N LYS A 23 -12.32 -5.04 0.52
CA LYS A 23 -12.61 -4.61 -0.86
C LYS A 23 -11.71 -3.42 -1.15
N LEU A 24 -10.80 -3.57 -2.11
CA LEU A 24 -9.81 -2.55 -2.43
C LEU A 24 -10.38 -1.59 -3.48
N ASP A 25 -10.26 -0.30 -3.21
CA ASP A 25 -10.47 0.75 -4.19
C ASP A 25 -9.10 1.13 -4.79
N THR A 26 -8.94 0.89 -6.09
CA THR A 26 -7.70 1.19 -6.82
C THR A 26 -7.80 2.46 -7.65
N THR A 27 -8.87 3.25 -7.48
CA THR A 27 -9.13 4.46 -8.26
C THR A 27 -7.97 5.44 -8.17
N TYR A 28 -7.44 5.68 -6.97
CA TYR A 28 -6.34 6.60 -6.70
C TYR A 28 -4.96 6.07 -7.12
N ASP A 29 -4.84 4.77 -7.42
CA ASP A 29 -3.60 4.14 -7.90
C ASP A 29 -3.48 4.13 -9.44
N LYS A 30 -4.55 4.53 -10.14
CA LYS A 30 -4.51 4.68 -11.60
C LYS A 30 -3.48 5.74 -11.97
N VAL A 31 -2.65 5.44 -12.98
CA VAL A 31 -1.66 6.37 -13.53
C VAL A 31 -2.34 7.63 -14.09
N THR A 32 -3.57 7.50 -14.56
CA THR A 32 -4.37 8.61 -15.07
C THR A 32 -5.11 9.40 -13.97
N HIS A 33 -4.96 9.04 -12.69
CA HIS A 33 -5.63 9.76 -11.61
C HIS A 33 -4.95 11.11 -11.36
N VAL A 34 -5.72 12.19 -11.44
CA VAL A 34 -5.20 13.58 -11.39
C VAL A 34 -4.39 13.91 -10.14
N GLU A 35 -4.74 13.28 -9.00
CA GLU A 35 -4.01 13.47 -7.75
C GLU A 35 -2.62 12.84 -7.72
N GLY A 36 -2.31 11.90 -8.63
CA GLY A 36 -1.04 11.17 -8.64
C GLY A 36 -0.69 10.56 -7.28
N TRP A 37 -1.65 9.89 -6.62
CA TRP A 37 -1.58 9.59 -5.18
C TRP A 37 -0.34 8.81 -4.76
N TYR A 38 0.13 7.88 -5.61
CA TYR A 38 1.33 7.08 -5.39
C TYR A 38 2.59 7.95 -5.16
N PHE A 39 2.63 9.18 -5.66
CA PHE A 39 3.77 10.08 -5.51
C PHE A 39 3.77 10.87 -4.20
N ARG A 40 2.82 10.65 -3.29
CA ARG A 40 2.57 11.53 -2.13
C ARG A 40 3.01 10.95 -0.77
N SER A 41 3.87 9.94 -0.76
CA SER A 41 4.29 9.29 0.50
C SER A 41 5.72 8.72 0.44
N ASP A 42 6.23 8.29 1.57
CA ASP A 42 7.64 7.98 1.83
C ASP A 42 8.16 6.72 1.13
N HIS A 43 7.27 5.89 0.57
CA HIS A 43 7.67 4.73 -0.23
C HIS A 43 8.28 5.15 -1.59
N LEU A 44 7.99 6.37 -2.07
CA LEU A 44 8.35 6.83 -3.40
C LEU A 44 9.87 6.81 -3.69
N PRO A 45 10.76 7.31 -2.79
CA PRO A 45 12.20 7.27 -3.03
C PRO A 45 12.73 5.83 -3.18
N TYR A 46 12.15 4.86 -2.46
CA TYR A 46 12.50 3.45 -2.59
C TYR A 46 12.08 2.90 -3.96
N ALA A 47 10.83 3.19 -4.37
CA ALA A 47 10.33 2.80 -5.68
C ALA A 47 11.18 3.39 -6.83
N ARG A 48 11.66 4.64 -6.68
CA ARG A 48 12.58 5.31 -7.63
C ARG A 48 13.91 4.57 -7.79
N LEU A 49 14.40 3.96 -6.72
CA LEU A 49 15.64 3.18 -6.73
C LEU A 49 15.43 1.71 -7.15
N GLY A 50 14.23 1.38 -7.66
CA GLY A 50 13.89 0.03 -8.07
C GLY A 50 13.76 -0.94 -6.91
N ILE A 51 13.44 -0.46 -5.70
CA ILE A 51 13.09 -1.32 -4.56
C ILE A 51 11.57 -1.56 -4.60
N PRO A 52 11.10 -2.84 -4.59
CA PRO A 52 9.68 -3.16 -4.52
C PRO A 52 8.99 -2.44 -3.36
N ALA A 53 7.89 -1.74 -3.65
CA ALA A 53 7.26 -0.86 -2.68
C ALA A 53 5.73 -0.90 -2.82
N VAL A 54 5.05 -0.84 -1.69
CA VAL A 54 3.59 -0.72 -1.60
C VAL A 54 3.24 0.35 -0.57
N MET A 55 2.13 1.05 -0.80
CA MET A 55 1.55 2.00 0.14
C MET A 55 0.18 1.47 0.59
N TYR A 56 -0.02 1.37 1.90
CA TYR A 56 -1.33 1.13 2.49
C TYR A 56 -1.94 2.47 2.89
N THR A 57 -3.16 2.76 2.47
CA THR A 57 -3.80 4.02 2.80
C THR A 57 -5.32 3.87 2.89
N SER A 58 -5.92 4.64 3.79
CA SER A 58 -7.37 4.89 3.79
C SER A 58 -7.77 6.15 3.03
N LEU A 59 -6.82 6.78 2.33
CA LEU A 59 -6.89 8.16 1.82
C LEU A 59 -7.04 9.18 2.96
N LEU A 60 -7.34 10.42 2.60
CA LEU A 60 -7.63 11.49 3.56
C LEU A 60 -9.01 11.29 4.18
N HIS A 61 -9.20 11.90 5.34
CA HIS A 61 -10.48 12.07 6.02
C HIS A 61 -10.72 13.55 6.29
N GLU A 62 -11.93 13.91 6.71
CA GLU A 62 -12.36 15.31 6.89
C GLU A 62 -11.50 16.07 7.89
N ASP A 63 -11.02 15.38 8.93
CA ASP A 63 -10.18 15.97 9.97
C ASP A 63 -8.68 16.04 9.61
N TYR A 64 -8.25 15.54 8.45
CA TYR A 64 -6.84 15.51 8.07
C TYR A 64 -6.21 16.91 8.10
N HIS A 65 -5.04 17.05 8.73
CA HIS A 65 -4.35 18.33 8.97
C HIS A 65 -5.16 19.35 9.80
N THR A 66 -6.08 18.87 10.64
CA THR A 66 -6.80 19.71 11.59
C THR A 66 -6.49 19.28 13.04
N PRO A 67 -6.74 20.15 14.03
CA PRO A 67 -6.65 19.77 15.44
C PRO A 67 -7.66 18.68 15.87
N LEU A 68 -8.59 18.28 15.00
CA LEU A 68 -9.56 17.22 15.26
C LEU A 68 -9.04 15.83 14.85
N ASP A 69 -7.87 15.73 14.21
CA ASP A 69 -7.22 14.45 13.91
C ASP A 69 -6.64 13.81 15.19
N ASN A 70 -7.52 13.26 16.02
CA ASN A 70 -7.23 12.76 17.36
C ASN A 70 -7.60 11.28 17.49
N ALA A 71 -7.02 10.64 18.52
CA ALA A 71 -7.22 9.21 18.80
C ALA A 71 -8.70 8.82 18.94
N GLU A 72 -9.53 9.70 19.49
CA GLU A 72 -10.97 9.49 19.70
C GLU A 72 -11.73 9.27 18.37
N ASN A 73 -11.22 9.81 17.27
CA ASN A 73 -11.84 9.73 15.94
C ASN A 73 -11.35 8.52 15.12
N ILE A 74 -10.43 7.71 15.68
CA ILE A 74 -9.90 6.53 14.99
C ILE A 74 -10.95 5.42 14.92
N ASN A 75 -11.18 4.91 13.71
CA ASN A 75 -11.90 3.64 13.53
C ASN A 75 -10.98 2.46 13.91
N TYR A 76 -10.91 2.14 15.20
CA TYR A 76 -10.08 1.05 15.72
C TYR A 76 -10.37 -0.33 15.11
N PRO A 77 -11.63 -0.73 14.85
CA PRO A 77 -11.91 -1.96 14.13
C PRO A 77 -11.24 -2.03 12.75
N LYS A 78 -11.32 -0.94 11.96
CA LYS A 78 -10.64 -0.83 10.67
C LYS A 78 -9.13 -0.83 10.83
N LEU A 79 -8.59 -0.09 11.80
CA LEU A 79 -7.15 -0.03 12.07
C LEU A 79 -6.59 -1.40 12.43
N LYS A 80 -7.22 -2.14 13.35
CA LYS A 80 -6.82 -3.51 13.71
C LYS A 80 -6.79 -4.42 12.49
N LYS A 81 -7.79 -4.29 11.62
CA LYS A 81 -7.91 -5.04 10.38
C LYS A 81 -6.82 -4.68 9.36
N MET A 82 -6.44 -3.40 9.26
CA MET A 82 -5.29 -2.95 8.45
C MET A 82 -3.96 -3.48 9.03
N ALA A 83 -3.78 -3.41 10.35
CA ALA A 83 -2.60 -3.93 11.02
C ALA A 83 -2.42 -5.44 10.80
N ASP A 84 -3.49 -6.23 10.89
CA ASP A 84 -3.47 -7.67 10.55
C ASP A 84 -3.05 -7.90 9.09
N TRP A 85 -3.54 -7.07 8.15
CA TRP A 85 -3.14 -7.18 6.75
C TRP A 85 -1.65 -6.87 6.53
N MET A 86 -1.16 -5.79 7.13
CA MET A 86 0.24 -5.39 7.03
C MET A 86 1.16 -6.43 7.68
N TYR A 87 0.76 -6.96 8.83
CA TYR A 87 1.47 -8.04 9.52
C TYR A 87 1.60 -9.28 8.64
N ARG A 88 0.48 -9.80 8.10
CA ARG A 88 0.49 -10.97 7.21
C ARG A 88 1.33 -10.73 5.95
N SER A 89 1.25 -9.53 5.40
CA SER A 89 2.01 -9.14 4.20
C SER A 89 3.51 -9.15 4.50
N GLY A 90 3.94 -8.51 5.60
CA GLY A 90 5.32 -8.51 6.06
C GLY A 90 5.83 -9.92 6.38
N TRP A 91 5.01 -10.74 7.05
CA TRP A 91 5.34 -12.13 7.35
C TRP A 91 5.60 -12.95 6.08
N LYS A 92 4.74 -12.82 5.06
CA LYS A 92 4.94 -13.52 3.78
C LYS A 92 6.24 -13.11 3.11
N VAL A 93 6.51 -11.81 3.02
CA VAL A 93 7.74 -11.30 2.40
C VAL A 93 8.99 -11.76 3.14
N ALA A 94 8.96 -11.74 4.48
CA ALA A 94 10.09 -12.15 5.31
C ALA A 94 10.42 -13.65 5.22
N ASN A 95 9.45 -14.50 4.87
CA ASN A 95 9.62 -15.95 4.77
C ASN A 95 9.89 -16.45 3.33
N LEU A 96 10.10 -15.56 2.37
CA LEU A 96 10.50 -15.97 1.03
C LEU A 96 11.97 -16.41 1.01
N ALA A 97 12.28 -17.43 0.23
CA ALA A 97 13.67 -17.85 -0.02
C ALA A 97 14.48 -16.77 -0.74
N LYS A 98 13.82 -15.88 -1.50
CA LYS A 98 14.42 -14.75 -2.21
C LYS A 98 13.53 -13.53 -2.05
N ARG A 99 14.13 -12.35 -1.96
CA ARG A 99 13.37 -11.09 -1.95
C ARG A 99 12.54 -10.94 -3.24
N PRO A 100 11.35 -10.31 -3.18
CA PRO A 100 10.60 -9.99 -4.38
C PRO A 100 11.43 -9.14 -5.34
N THR A 101 11.24 -9.34 -6.64
CA THR A 101 11.95 -8.55 -7.65
C THR A 101 11.09 -7.43 -8.21
N THR A 102 11.74 -6.36 -8.65
CA THR A 102 11.12 -5.30 -9.44
C THR A 102 10.85 -5.81 -10.85
N ASP A 103 9.70 -5.46 -11.42
CA ASP A 103 9.30 -5.86 -12.76
C ASP A 103 10.27 -5.27 -13.80
N ALA A 104 10.75 -6.08 -14.75
CA ALA A 104 11.84 -5.72 -15.66
C ALA A 104 11.62 -4.45 -16.50
N ASN A 105 10.36 -4.14 -16.81
CA ASN A 105 9.97 -2.98 -17.61
C ASN A 105 9.33 -1.88 -16.75
N PHE A 106 9.50 -1.92 -15.43
CA PHE A 106 8.95 -0.90 -14.55
C PHE A 106 9.55 0.47 -14.88
N LYS A 107 8.67 1.42 -15.14
CA LYS A 107 8.99 2.84 -15.23
C LYS A 107 8.10 3.58 -14.23
N LEU A 108 8.73 4.39 -13.40
CA LEU A 108 8.01 5.27 -12.50
C LEU A 108 7.63 6.55 -13.25
N GLU A 109 6.54 6.49 -14.00
CA GLU A 109 5.97 7.61 -14.75
C GLU A 109 4.84 8.25 -13.95
N ARG A 110 4.79 9.59 -13.94
CA ARG A 110 3.70 10.36 -13.30
C ARG A 110 2.54 10.55 -14.27
#